data_AF-A0AAN1TXD7-F1
#
_entry.id   AF-A0AAN1TXD7-F1
#
_cell.length_a   1.000
_cell.length_b   1.000
_cell.length_c   1.000
_cell.angle_alpha   90.00
_cell.angle_beta   90.00
_cell.angle_gamma   90.00
#
_symmetry.space_group_name_H-M   'P 1'
#
loop_
_entity.id
_entity.type
_entity.pdbx_description
1 polymer ?
#
loop_
_entity_poly.entity_id
_entity_poly.type
_entity_poly.pdbx_seq_one_letter_code
_entity_poly.pdbx_strand_id
1 'polypeptide(L)'
;MILYRLTKTKYLSTAWTGFGAKEAGGRWNSIGISMVYVSETASLTLLETLVHLHSAHILDAFTLLRIDVPDALIQTVDISELPANWADEDAPAELADYGDAWCSACDAVALRVPSALSPTEHNYLLNPEHPEFSRIVQQAEAIPFRFDRRLKPDRK
;
A
#
# COMPACT_ATOMS: atom_id res chain seq x y z
N MET A 1 5.43 13.55 -5.68
CA MET A 1 6.19 12.54 -4.92
C MET A 1 6.12 11.18 -5.60
N ILE A 2 7.26 10.50 -5.78
CA ILE A 2 7.29 9.14 -6.35
C ILE A 2 6.96 8.11 -5.27
N LEU A 3 5.99 7.24 -5.57
CA LEU A 3 5.54 6.14 -4.71
C LEU A 3 5.62 4.80 -5.45
N TYR A 4 5.71 3.71 -4.69
CA TYR A 4 6.00 2.38 -5.22
C TYR A 4 4.97 1.34 -4.77
N ARG A 5 4.66 0.40 -5.65
CA ARG A 5 3.79 -0.75 -5.37
C ARG A 5 4.35 -2.01 -5.97
N LEU A 6 4.40 -3.09 -5.21
CA LEU A 6 4.80 -4.41 -5.69
C LEU A 6 3.55 -5.28 -5.78
N THR A 7 3.31 -5.86 -6.94
CA THR A 7 2.16 -6.74 -7.16
C THR A 7 2.59 -8.00 -7.88
N LYS A 8 1.86 -9.10 -7.67
CA LYS A 8 2.04 -10.29 -8.51
C LYS A 8 1.65 -9.91 -9.93
N THR A 9 2.48 -10.24 -10.92
CA THR A 9 2.29 -9.83 -12.32
C THR A 9 0.95 -10.26 -12.89
N LYS A 10 0.38 -11.39 -12.43
CA LYS A 10 -0.96 -11.84 -12.82
C LYS A 10 -2.10 -10.87 -12.43
N TYR A 11 -1.87 -9.96 -11.48
CA TYR A 11 -2.82 -8.94 -11.04
C TYR A 11 -2.45 -7.53 -11.52
N LEU A 12 -1.56 -7.43 -12.52
CA LEU A 12 -1.09 -6.15 -13.02
C LEU A 12 -2.25 -5.28 -13.56
N SER A 13 -3.20 -5.88 -14.28
CA SER A 13 -4.36 -5.15 -14.84
C SER A 13 -5.31 -4.59 -13.77
N THR A 14 -5.28 -5.13 -12.55
CA THR A 14 -6.10 -4.68 -11.43
C THR A 14 -5.28 -4.04 -10.31
N ALA A 15 -3.99 -3.75 -10.56
CA ALA A 15 -3.07 -3.31 -9.52
C ALA A 15 -3.51 -2.03 -8.81
N TRP A 16 -4.25 -1.17 -9.52
CA TRP A 16 -4.70 0.15 -9.06
C TRP A 16 -6.18 0.21 -8.68
N THR A 17 -6.92 -0.90 -8.70
CA THR A 17 -8.37 -0.87 -8.41
C THR A 17 -8.69 -0.94 -6.93
N GLY A 18 -7.71 -1.29 -6.09
CA GLY A 18 -7.93 -1.56 -4.65
C GLY A 18 -8.69 -2.86 -4.37
N PHE A 19 -8.97 -3.68 -5.39
CA PHE A 19 -9.80 -4.88 -5.26
C PHE A 19 -9.32 -5.86 -4.18
N GLY A 20 -8.00 -6.12 -4.09
CA GLY A 20 -7.48 -7.04 -3.08
C GLY A 20 -7.75 -6.57 -1.64
N ALA A 21 -7.57 -5.27 -1.38
CA ALA A 21 -7.85 -4.67 -0.07
C ALA A 21 -9.37 -4.62 0.20
N LYS A 22 -10.18 -4.39 -0.83
CA LYS A 22 -11.64 -4.45 -0.72
C LYS A 22 -12.15 -5.82 -0.27
N GLU A 23 -11.62 -6.90 -0.84
CA GLU A 23 -12.10 -8.25 -0.56
C GLU A 23 -11.63 -8.78 0.81
N ALA A 24 -10.40 -8.46 1.20
CA ALA A 24 -9.78 -9.01 2.42
C ALA A 24 -9.78 -8.05 3.61
N GLY A 25 -10.01 -6.76 3.38
CA GLY A 25 -9.65 -5.70 4.32
C GLY A 25 -8.13 -5.47 4.38
N GLY A 26 -7.73 -4.56 5.24
CA GLY A 26 -6.32 -4.29 5.55
C GLY A 26 -6.19 -3.51 6.85
N ARG A 27 -4.96 -3.12 7.20
CA ARG A 27 -4.71 -2.29 8.40
C ARG A 27 -5.52 -0.99 8.40
N TRP A 28 -5.75 -0.41 7.22
CA TRP A 28 -6.35 0.91 7.06
C TRP A 28 -7.68 0.89 6.27
N ASN A 29 -8.29 -0.27 6.04
CA ASN A 29 -9.60 -0.31 5.38
C ASN A 29 -10.40 -1.54 5.79
N SER A 30 -11.71 -1.38 5.91
CA SER A 30 -12.62 -2.50 6.11
C SER A 30 -12.88 -3.28 4.83
N ILE A 31 -13.39 -4.51 4.98
CA ILE A 31 -13.95 -5.29 3.87
C ILE A 31 -15.06 -4.47 3.20
N GLY A 32 -15.02 -4.39 1.87
CA GLY A 32 -15.96 -3.61 1.06
C GLY A 32 -15.42 -2.26 0.60
N ILE A 33 -14.37 -1.74 1.22
CA ILE A 33 -13.75 -0.45 0.87
C ILE A 33 -12.51 -0.66 -0.01
N SER A 34 -12.53 -0.07 -1.21
CA SER A 34 -11.39 -0.10 -2.13
C SER A 34 -10.28 0.83 -1.65
N MET A 35 -9.07 0.30 -1.48
CA MET A 35 -7.90 1.09 -1.12
C MET A 35 -6.64 0.52 -1.78
N VAL A 36 -5.75 1.39 -2.26
CA VAL A 36 -4.47 0.97 -2.84
C VAL A 36 -3.33 1.38 -1.93
N TYR A 37 -2.57 0.39 -1.48
CA TYR A 37 -1.40 0.58 -0.64
C TYR A 37 -0.15 0.74 -1.51
N VAL A 38 0.61 1.80 -1.26
CA VAL A 38 1.91 2.08 -1.87
C VAL A 38 2.89 2.54 -0.78
N SER A 39 4.18 2.55 -1.06
CA SER A 39 5.21 3.00 -0.11
C SER A 39 6.09 4.08 -0.73
N GLU A 40 6.72 4.93 0.08
CA GLU A 40 7.64 5.96 -0.43
C GLU A 40 8.94 5.41 -1.01
N THR A 41 9.36 4.21 -0.59
CA THR A 41 10.54 3.54 -1.12
C THR A 41 10.19 2.17 -1.71
N ALA A 42 10.93 1.79 -2.76
CA ALA A 42 10.85 0.44 -3.29
C ALA A 42 11.27 -0.60 -2.24
N SER A 43 12.27 -0.29 -1.40
CA SER A 43 12.71 -1.17 -0.30
C SER A 43 11.62 -1.44 0.73
N LEU A 44 10.87 -0.42 1.14
CA LEU A 44 9.74 -0.60 2.05
C LEU A 44 8.63 -1.43 1.39
N THR A 45 8.32 -1.16 0.13
CA THR A 45 7.34 -1.96 -0.63
C THR A 45 7.70 -3.45 -0.65
N LEU A 46 9.00 -3.76 -0.79
CA LEU A 46 9.51 -5.12 -0.71
C LEU A 46 9.36 -5.70 0.70
N LEU A 47 9.69 -4.93 1.75
CA LEU A 47 9.56 -5.35 3.15
C LEU A 47 8.11 -5.69 3.51
N GLU A 48 7.16 -4.79 3.19
CA GLU A 48 5.72 -4.99 3.36
C GLU A 48 5.23 -6.25 2.62
N THR A 49 5.76 -6.49 1.41
CA THR A 49 5.43 -7.72 0.68
C THR A 49 5.98 -8.95 1.38
N LEU A 50 7.25 -8.93 1.81
CA LEU A 50 7.95 -10.09 2.37
C LEU A 50 7.36 -10.57 3.69
N VAL A 51 6.89 -9.68 4.56
CA VAL A 51 6.28 -10.08 5.84
C VAL A 51 4.94 -10.82 5.65
N HIS A 52 4.23 -10.56 4.55
CA HIS A 52 2.98 -11.22 4.21
C HIS A 52 3.15 -12.37 3.20
N LEU A 53 4.32 -12.48 2.58
CA LEU A 53 4.57 -13.45 1.53
C LEU A 53 4.93 -14.80 2.13
N HIS A 54 4.08 -15.80 1.93
CA HIS A 54 4.47 -17.17 2.22
C HIS A 54 5.61 -17.61 1.31
N SER A 55 6.53 -18.38 1.89
CA SER A 55 7.70 -18.98 1.27
C SER A 55 7.51 -19.47 -0.17
N ALA A 56 6.42 -20.18 -0.45
CA ALA A 56 6.13 -20.75 -1.76
C ALA A 56 5.90 -19.70 -2.86
N HIS A 57 5.55 -18.46 -2.49
CA HIS A 57 5.20 -17.40 -3.43
C HIS A 57 6.38 -16.48 -3.80
N ILE A 58 7.56 -16.66 -3.21
CA ILE A 58 8.78 -15.90 -3.59
C ILE A 58 9.16 -16.14 -5.06
N LEU A 59 8.80 -17.31 -5.60
CA LEU A 59 9.05 -17.68 -7.00
C LEU A 59 8.01 -17.14 -7.98
N ASP A 60 6.92 -16.53 -7.49
CA ASP A 60 5.92 -15.90 -8.36
C ASP A 60 6.56 -14.76 -9.17
N ALA A 61 5.99 -14.48 -10.35
CA ALA A 61 6.35 -13.27 -11.08
C ALA A 61 5.76 -12.05 -10.39
N PHE A 62 6.61 -11.04 -10.13
CA PHE A 62 6.22 -9.76 -9.58
C PHE A 62 6.56 -8.61 -10.52
N THR A 63 5.80 -7.53 -10.40
CA THR A 63 6.04 -6.28 -11.11
C THR A 63 6.08 -5.17 -10.09
N LEU A 64 7.18 -4.43 -10.06
CA LEU A 64 7.28 -3.20 -9.30
C LEU A 64 6.65 -2.10 -10.15
N LEU A 65 5.83 -1.28 -9.52
CA LEU A 65 5.18 -0.15 -10.13
C LEU A 65 5.69 1.12 -9.46
N ARG A 66 5.87 2.17 -10.25
CA ARG A 66 6.07 3.53 -9.73
C ARG A 66 4.97 4.45 -10.22
N ILE A 67 4.63 5.43 -9.41
CA ILE A 67 3.64 6.47 -9.73
C ILE A 67 4.11 7.80 -9.12
N ASP A 68 3.86 8.91 -9.81
CA ASP A 68 4.11 10.25 -9.27
C ASP A 68 2.79 10.88 -8.82
N VAL A 69 2.66 11.15 -7.52
CA VAL A 69 1.48 11.77 -6.92
C VAL A 69 1.82 13.22 -6.56
N PRO A 70 1.12 14.24 -7.08
CA PRO A 70 1.38 15.63 -6.73
C PRO A 70 1.25 15.86 -5.21
N ASP A 71 2.24 16.51 -4.60
CA ASP A 71 2.31 16.69 -3.15
C ASP A 71 1.08 17.44 -2.58
N ALA A 72 0.47 18.33 -3.38
CA ALA A 72 -0.75 19.04 -3.02
C ALA A 72 -2.01 18.15 -2.90
N LEU A 73 -1.95 16.91 -3.40
CA LEU A 73 -3.02 15.92 -3.32
C LEU A 73 -2.73 14.85 -2.25
N ILE A 74 -1.74 15.09 -1.39
CA ILE A 74 -1.33 14.20 -0.31
C ILE A 74 -1.69 14.84 1.03
N GLN A 75 -2.58 14.18 1.77
CA GLN A 75 -2.82 14.47 3.17
C GLN A 75 -1.85 13.67 4.05
N THR A 76 -1.52 14.16 5.24
CA THR A 76 -0.76 13.41 6.24
C THR A 76 -1.66 13.11 7.43
N VAL A 77 -1.64 11.86 7.89
CA VAL A 77 -2.35 11.45 9.10
C VAL A 77 -1.83 12.20 10.32
N ASP A 78 -2.72 12.62 11.21
CA ASP A 78 -2.32 13.08 12.53
C ASP A 78 -2.09 11.85 13.43
N ILE A 79 -0.84 11.59 13.76
CA ILE A 79 -0.47 10.43 14.59
C ILE A 79 -1.09 10.47 15.99
N SER A 80 -1.47 11.67 16.47
CA SER A 80 -2.12 11.83 17.78
C SER A 80 -3.58 11.37 17.77
N GLU A 81 -4.19 11.23 16.60
CA GLU A 81 -5.53 10.67 16.41
C GLU A 81 -5.53 9.13 16.35
N LEU A 82 -4.35 8.52 16.22
CA LEU A 82 -4.21 7.07 16.13
C LEU A 82 -4.20 6.43 17.53
N PRO A 83 -4.74 5.19 17.67
CA PRO A 83 -4.65 4.45 18.92
C PRO A 83 -3.18 4.16 19.28
N ALA A 84 -2.87 4.09 20.57
CA ALA A 84 -1.49 3.91 21.05
C ALA A 84 -0.81 2.63 20.52
N ASN A 85 -1.60 1.60 20.19
CA ASN A 85 -1.17 0.32 19.64
C ASN A 85 -1.31 0.24 18.11
N TRP A 86 -1.34 1.37 17.39
CA TRP A 86 -1.53 1.40 15.94
C TRP A 86 -0.50 0.58 15.15
N ALA A 87 0.71 0.39 15.71
CA ALA A 87 1.83 -0.29 15.08
C ALA A 87 1.90 -1.80 15.41
N ASP A 88 1.00 -2.33 16.24
CA ASP A 88 1.00 -3.73 16.62
C ASP A 88 0.76 -4.63 15.39
N GLU A 89 1.25 -5.88 15.45
CA GLU A 89 1.07 -6.88 14.38
C GLU A 89 -0.41 -7.04 14.04
N ASP A 90 -1.23 -7.28 15.06
CA ASP A 90 -2.68 -7.25 14.97
C ASP A 90 -3.16 -5.80 14.99
N ALA A 91 -3.50 -5.28 13.81
CA ALA A 91 -4.00 -3.92 13.64
C ALA A 91 -5.31 -3.70 14.42
N PRO A 92 -5.42 -2.66 15.27
CA PRO A 92 -6.68 -2.30 15.90
C PRO A 92 -7.71 -1.87 14.85
N ALA A 93 -8.98 -2.22 15.06
CA ALA A 93 -10.07 -1.97 14.11
C ALA A 93 -10.28 -0.47 13.84
N GLU A 94 -9.95 0.37 14.81
CA GLU A 94 -10.01 1.82 14.75
C GLU A 94 -9.17 2.42 13.60
N LEU A 95 -8.13 1.70 13.14
CA LEU A 95 -7.34 2.13 11.97
C LEU A 95 -8.10 1.93 10.66
N ALA A 96 -8.87 0.84 10.55
CA ALA A 96 -9.74 0.61 9.40
C ALA A 96 -10.86 1.66 9.38
N ASP A 97 -11.48 1.95 10.53
CA ASP A 97 -12.50 3.00 10.65
C ASP A 97 -11.94 4.37 10.23
N TYR A 98 -10.71 4.69 10.64
CA TYR A 98 -10.03 5.92 10.23
C TYR A 98 -9.87 6.01 8.71
N GLY A 99 -9.33 4.96 8.08
CA GLY A 99 -9.09 4.96 6.65
C GLY A 99 -10.39 4.91 5.83
N ASP A 100 -11.43 4.25 6.32
CA ASP A 100 -12.76 4.24 5.71
C ASP A 100 -13.40 5.64 5.74
N ALA A 101 -13.27 6.35 6.86
CA ALA A 101 -13.72 7.74 6.99
C ALA A 101 -12.96 8.66 6.04
N TRP A 102 -11.63 8.51 5.94
CA TRP A 102 -10.81 9.26 4.99
C TRP A 102 -11.20 8.99 3.52
N CYS A 103 -11.38 7.72 3.14
CA CYS A 103 -11.85 7.34 1.80
C CYS A 103 -13.20 7.96 1.48
N SER A 104 -14.11 7.99 2.46
CA SER A 104 -15.47 8.54 2.31
C SER A 104 -15.47 10.06 2.18
N ALA A 105 -14.58 10.76 2.89
CA ALA A 105 -14.42 12.21 2.78
C ALA A 105 -13.93 12.63 1.38
N CYS A 106 -13.04 11.83 0.78
CA CYS A 106 -12.57 12.01 -0.60
C CYS A 106 -11.92 13.39 -0.86
N ASP A 107 -11.29 13.97 0.16
CA ASP A 107 -10.66 15.31 0.09
C ASP A 107 -9.26 15.30 -0.55
N ALA A 108 -8.59 14.14 -0.57
CA ALA A 108 -7.25 13.96 -1.10
C ALA A 108 -7.13 12.63 -1.85
N VAL A 109 -6.21 12.56 -2.81
CA VAL A 109 -5.91 11.31 -3.55
C VAL A 109 -5.17 10.31 -2.66
N ALA A 110 -4.26 10.82 -1.83
CA ALA A 110 -3.37 10.01 -1.03
C ALA A 110 -3.38 10.44 0.44
N LEU A 111 -3.29 9.48 1.34
CA LEU A 111 -3.04 9.68 2.76
C LEU A 111 -1.69 9.05 3.12
N ARG A 112 -0.75 9.89 3.58
CA ARG A 112 0.53 9.48 4.14
C ARG A 112 0.34 8.96 5.56
N VAL A 113 0.75 7.72 5.79
CA VAL A 113 0.68 7.02 7.08
C VAL A 113 2.04 6.45 7.47
N PRO A 114 2.37 6.34 8.77
CA PRO A 114 3.62 5.71 9.18
C PRO A 114 3.62 4.21 8.81
N SER A 115 4.80 3.65 8.50
CA SER A 115 4.94 2.20 8.41
C SER A 115 5.05 1.58 9.80
N ALA A 116 4.32 0.49 10.04
CA ALA A 116 4.48 -0.32 11.24
C ALA A 116 5.78 -1.14 11.23
N LEU A 117 6.38 -1.38 10.06
CA LEU A 117 7.61 -2.17 9.89
C LEU A 117 8.88 -1.34 9.92
N SER A 118 8.80 -0.06 9.56
CA SER A 118 9.95 0.84 9.46
C SER A 118 9.64 2.18 10.13
N PRO A 119 10.25 2.48 11.29
CA PRO A 119 9.87 3.63 12.12
C PRO A 119 10.21 4.99 11.50
N THR A 120 11.00 5.00 10.44
CA THR A 120 11.41 6.23 9.73
C THR A 120 10.78 6.38 8.36
N GLU A 121 10.04 5.37 7.90
CA GLU A 121 9.46 5.33 6.56
C GLU A 121 7.92 5.32 6.60
N HIS A 122 7.31 5.66 5.46
CA HIS A 122 5.88 5.90 5.34
C HIS A 122 5.27 5.09 4.19
N ASN A 123 4.07 4.59 4.47
CA ASN A 123 3.17 4.09 3.44
C ASN A 123 2.19 5.20 3.04
N TYR A 124 1.56 5.00 1.89
CA TYR A 124 0.54 5.89 1.37
C TYR A 124 -0.65 5.05 0.94
N LEU A 125 -1.83 5.50 1.35
CA LEU A 125 -3.10 4.92 0.99
C LEU A 125 -3.65 5.78 -0.14
N LEU A 126 -3.93 5.19 -1.28
CA LEU A 126 -4.56 5.89 -2.39
C LEU A 126 -6.03 5.51 -2.47
N ASN A 127 -6.89 6.51 -2.68
CA ASN A 127 -8.33 6.34 -2.82
C ASN A 127 -8.70 6.20 -4.31
N PRO A 128 -9.08 5.00 -4.79
CA PRO A 128 -9.42 4.79 -6.20
C PRO A 128 -10.66 5.56 -6.67
N GLU A 129 -11.52 5.97 -5.74
CA GLU A 129 -12.76 6.70 -6.03
C GLU A 129 -12.54 8.22 -6.16
N HIS A 130 -11.34 8.71 -5.81
CA HIS A 130 -11.03 10.13 -5.94
C HIS A 130 -10.96 10.57 -7.43
N PRO A 131 -11.59 11.67 -7.87
CA PRO A 131 -11.65 12.06 -9.29
C PRO A 131 -10.29 12.15 -10.00
N GLU A 132 -9.28 12.72 -9.33
CA GLU A 132 -7.91 12.84 -9.87
C GLU A 132 -7.13 11.51 -9.93
N PHE A 133 -7.58 10.46 -9.22
CA PHE A 133 -6.86 9.18 -9.12
C PHE A 133 -6.61 8.58 -10.51
N SER A 134 -7.66 8.53 -11.33
CA SER A 134 -7.62 7.95 -12.68
C SER A 134 -6.57 8.60 -13.59
N ARG A 135 -6.37 9.92 -13.47
CA ARG A 135 -5.37 10.68 -14.24
C ARG A 135 -3.96 10.37 -13.78
N ILE A 136 -3.76 10.21 -12.48
CA ILE A 136 -2.46 9.92 -11.87
C ILE A 136 -2.02 8.49 -12.22
N VAL A 137 -2.90 7.49 -12.11
CA VAL A 137 -2.54 6.08 -12.40
C VAL A 137 -2.26 5.80 -13.88
N GLN A 138 -2.78 6.60 -14.81
CA GLN A 138 -2.44 6.51 -16.23
C GLN A 138 -0.96 6.81 -16.50
N GLN A 139 -0.29 7.51 -15.58
CA GLN A 139 1.12 7.84 -15.67
C GLN A 139 2.01 6.84 -14.93
N ALA A 140 1.41 5.80 -14.32
CA ALA A 140 2.16 4.79 -13.61
C ALA A 140 3.03 3.96 -14.57
N GLU A 141 4.23 3.62 -14.12
CA GLU A 141 5.20 2.87 -14.91
C GLU A 141 5.51 1.52 -14.27
N ALA A 142 5.61 0.49 -15.11
CA ALA A 142 6.03 -0.84 -14.70
C ALA A 142 7.56 -0.97 -14.80
N ILE A 143 8.16 -1.38 -13.70
CA ILE A 143 9.57 -1.72 -13.57
C ILE A 143 9.67 -3.24 -13.46
N PRO A 144 10.34 -3.93 -14.40
CA PRO A 144 10.60 -5.35 -14.29
C PRO A 144 11.30 -5.67 -12.96
N PHE A 145 10.71 -6.58 -12.19
CA PHE A 145 11.23 -6.92 -10.87
C PHE A 145 11.31 -8.43 -10.69
N ARG A 146 12.35 -8.87 -9.97
CA ARG A 146 12.50 -10.25 -9.51
C ARG A 146 13.13 -10.20 -8.12
N PHE A 147 12.62 -11.00 -7.20
CA PHE A 147 13.28 -11.20 -5.93
C PHE A 147 14.68 -11.80 -6.13
N ASP A 148 15.64 -11.34 -5.34
CA ASP A 148 16.98 -11.90 -5.33
C ASP A 148 16.93 -13.36 -4.83
N ARG A 149 17.65 -14.25 -5.49
CA ARG A 149 17.69 -15.69 -5.15
C ARG A 149 18.22 -15.99 -3.74
N ARG A 150 18.84 -15.02 -3.07
CA ARG A 150 19.30 -15.11 -1.69
C ARG A 150 18.18 -14.94 -0.67
N LEU A 151 17.05 -14.33 -1.06
CA LEU A 151 15.81 -14.33 -0.27
C LEU A 151 15.19 -15.72 -0.40
N LYS A 152 15.81 -16.71 0.25
CA LYS A 152 15.31 -18.08 0.27
C LYS A 152 14.34 -18.22 1.45
N PRO A 153 13.23 -18.95 1.26
CA PRO A 153 12.30 -19.20 2.35
C PRO A 153 12.85 -20.13 3.43
N ASP A 154 13.77 -21.01 3.06
CA ASP A 154 14.43 -21.92 3.97
C ASP A 154 15.92 -21.55 4.06
N ARG A 155 16.23 -20.60 4.93
CA ARG A 155 17.54 -20.59 5.58
C ARG A 155 17.38 -21.33 6.90
N LYS A 156 17.80 -22.59 6.92
CA LYS A 156 18.25 -23.23 8.16
C LYS A 156 19.48 -22.50 8.69
#